data_AF-A0A0D0D7T0-F1
#
_entry.id   AF-A0A0D0D7T0-F1
#
_cell.length_a   1.000
_cell.length_b   1.000
_cell.length_c   1.000
_cell.angle_alpha   90.00
_cell.angle_beta   90.00
_cell.angle_gamma   90.00
#
_symmetry.space_group_name_H-M   'P 1'
#
loop_
_entity.id
_entity.type
_entity.pdbx_description
1 polymer ?
#
loop_
_entity_poly.entity_id
_entity_poly.type
_entity_poly.pdbx_seq_one_letter_code
_entity_poly.pdbx_strand_id
1 'polypeptide(L)' 'MACSVPLELDAKYVKGMINNPDLQPNVTINRWIAGILLFSFKLVHVPAEKHAGPDGLSRMP' A
#
# COMPACT_ATOMS: atom_id res chain seq x y z
N MET A 1 -4.09 -3.19 -23.10
CA MET A 1 -2.94 -3.48 -22.22
C MET A 1 -2.75 -2.26 -21.34
N ALA A 2 -3.21 -2.29 -20.08
CA ALA A 2 -3.08 -1.15 -19.18
C ALA A 2 -1.69 -1.18 -18.54
N CYS A 3 -0.87 -0.14 -18.75
CA CYS A 3 0.37 0.06 -18.01
C CYS A 3 0.03 0.47 -16.58
N SER A 4 -0.08 -0.49 -15.67
CA SER A 4 -0.20 -0.24 -14.24
C SER A 4 1.19 0.07 -13.65
N VAL A 5 1.33 1.13 -12.87
CA VAL A 5 2.57 1.45 -12.17
C VAL A 5 2.76 0.46 -11.00
N PRO A 6 3.95 -0.13 -10.80
CA PRO A 6 4.23 -0.94 -9.63
C PRO A 6 4.31 -0.04 -8.38
N LEU A 7 3.52 -0.35 -7.36
CA LEU A 7 3.59 0.27 -6.05
C LEU A 7 4.26 -0.72 -5.09
N GLU A 8 5.48 -0.38 -4.68
CA GLU A 8 6.28 -1.20 -3.76
C GLU A 8 5.99 -0.82 -2.31
N LEU A 9 5.72 -1.81 -1.47
CA LEU A 9 5.50 -1.64 -0.03
C LEU A 9 6.23 -2.72 0.77
N ASP A 10 6.82 -2.35 1.89
CA ASP A 10 7.44 -3.28 2.84
C ASP A 10 6.42 -3.88 3.83
N ALA A 11 5.28 -3.20 4.04
CA ALA A 11 4.24 -3.61 4.95
C ALA A 11 3.28 -4.66 4.35
N LYS A 12 3.47 -5.93 4.74
CA LYS A 12 2.57 -7.04 4.34
C LYS A 12 1.11 -6.84 4.79
N TYR A 13 0.89 -6.16 5.91
CA TYR A 13 -0.45 -5.95 6.46
C TYR A 13 -1.31 -5.07 5.54
N VAL A 14 -0.73 -3.99 4.98
CA VAL A 14 -1.41 -3.07 4.04
C VAL A 14 -1.85 -3.80 2.78
N LYS A 15 -1.05 -4.76 2.29
CA LYS A 15 -1.45 -5.62 1.17
C LYS A 15 -2.69 -6.45 1.49
N GLY A 16 -2.78 -7.01 2.69
CA GLY A 16 -3.98 -7.74 3.13
C GLY A 16 -5.22 -6.85 3.20
N MET A 17 -5.05 -5.63 3.74
CA MET A 17 -6.08 -4.61 3.88
C MET A 17 -6.66 -4.15 2.54
N ILE A 18 -5.81 -3.86 1.55
CA ILE A 18 -6.25 -3.41 0.22
C ILE A 18 -6.94 -4.54 -0.55
N ASN A 19 -6.48 -5.78 -0.40
CA ASN A 19 -7.08 -6.94 -1.08
C ASN A 19 -8.39 -7.41 -0.44
N ASN A 20 -8.65 -7.06 0.83
CA ASN A 20 -9.85 -7.46 1.57
C ASN A 20 -10.40 -6.27 2.37
N PRO A 21 -10.87 -5.20 1.70
CA PRO A 21 -11.29 -3.97 2.37
C PRO A 21 -12.42 -4.17 3.37
N ASP A 22 -13.32 -5.13 3.13
CA ASP A 22 -14.51 -5.38 3.96
C ASP A 22 -14.21 -6.02 5.32
N LEU A 23 -13.00 -6.56 5.52
CA LEU A 23 -12.62 -7.20 6.80
C LEU A 23 -12.24 -6.18 7.88
N GLN A 24 -12.15 -4.89 7.54
CA GLN A 24 -11.68 -3.89 8.48
C GLN A 24 -12.81 -3.20 9.23
N PRO A 25 -12.78 -3.23 10.57
CA PRO A 25 -13.86 -2.65 11.40
C PRO A 25 -13.78 -1.12 11.51
N ASN A 26 -12.83 -0.45 10.84
CA ASN A 26 -12.56 0.98 11.02
C ASN A 26 -12.99 1.81 9.79
N VAL A 27 -13.97 2.69 10.00
CA VAL A 27 -14.54 3.59 8.97
C VAL A 27 -13.47 4.47 8.30
N THR A 28 -12.51 5.00 9.06
CA THR A 28 -11.43 5.85 8.53
C THR A 28 -10.55 5.06 7.57
N ILE A 29 -10.24 3.81 7.92
CA ILE A 29 -9.40 2.97 7.07
C ILE A 29 -10.14 2.55 5.79
N ASN A 30 -11.43 2.23 5.90
CA ASN A 30 -12.25 1.88 4.73
C ASN A 30 -12.33 3.06 3.74
N ARG A 31 -12.44 4.30 4.25
CA ARG A 31 -12.40 5.50 3.42
C ARG A 31 -11.05 5.72 2.74
N TRP A 32 -9.94 5.45 3.44
CA TRP A 32 -8.60 5.54 2.87
C TRP A 32 -8.39 4.49 1.76
N ILE A 33 -8.82 3.25 1.97
CA ILE A 33 -8.73 2.20 0.94
C ILE A 33 -9.59 2.55 -0.27
N ALA A 34 -10.81 3.05 -0.08
CA ALA A 34 -11.66 3.48 -1.18
C ALA A 34 -10.97 4.55 -2.04
N GLY A 35 -10.23 5.48 -1.42
CA GLY A 35 -9.42 6.46 -2.14
C GLY A 35 -8.25 5.84 -2.92
N ILE A 36 -7.56 4.85 -2.34
CA ILE A 36 -6.47 4.13 -3.01
C ILE A 36 -6.98 3.37 -4.24
N LEU A 37 -8.14 2.71 -4.14
CA LEU A 37 -8.72 1.91 -5.22
C LEU A 37 -9.17 2.73 -6.45
N LEU A 38 -9.13 4.07 -6.37
CA LEU A 38 -9.35 4.95 -7.51
C LEU A 38 -8.20 4.91 -8.53
N PHE A 39 -7.02 4.42 -8.13
CA PHE A 39 -5.84 4.37 -8.99
C PHE A 39 -5.60 2.96 -9.55
N SER A 40 -5.05 2.87 -10.76
CA SER A 40 -4.62 1.60 -11.37
C SER A 40 -3.14 1.34 -11.08
N PHE A 41 -2.85 0.39 -10.20
CA PHE A 41 -1.48 0.02 -9.81
C PHE A 41 -1.35 -1.48 -9.56
N LYS A 42 -0.11 -1.96 -9.54
CA LYS A 42 0.21 -3.33 -9.12
C LYS A 42 0.93 -3.29 -7.79
N LEU A 43 0.31 -3.84 -6.75
CA LEU A 43 0.92 -3.89 -5.43
C LEU A 43 1.98 -4.98 -5.32
N VAL A 44 3.23 -4.60 -5.06
CA VAL A 44 4.37 -5.49 -4.92
C VAL A 44 4.91 -5.38 -3.51
N HIS A 45 4.99 -6.52 -2.82
CA HIS A 45 5.65 -6.54 -1.52
C HIS A 45 7.16 -6.68 -1.72
N VAL A 46 7.93 -5.80 -1.08
CA VAL A 46 9.40 -5.84 -1.06
C VAL A 46 9.90 -6.01 0.38
N PRO A 47 10.98 -6.77 0.63
CA PRO A 47 11.61 -6.79 1.96
C PRO A 47 12.10 -5.39 2.36
N ALA A 48 12.06 -5.07 3.67
CA ALA A 48 12.43 -3.75 4.18
C ALA A 48 13.87 -3.36 3.82
N GLU A 49 14.79 -4.33 3.73
CA GLU A 49 16.17 -4.08 3.32
C GLU A 49 16.28 -3.52 1.89
N LYS A 50 15.27 -3.81 1.05
CA LYS A 50 15.15 -3.29 -0.32
C LYS A 50 14.31 -2.00 -0.41
N HIS A 51 13.72 -1.56 0.69
CA HIS A 51 12.89 -0.36 0.78
C HIS A 51 13.55 0.76 1.61
N ALA A 52 14.86 0.67 1.85
CA ALA A 52 15.61 1.56 2.74
C ALA A 52 15.56 3.05 2.35
N GLY A 53 15.44 3.37 1.05
CA GLY A 53 15.34 4.76 0.57
C GLY A 53 14.06 5.44 1.07
N PRO A 54 12.87 4.93 0.68
CA PRO A 54 11.59 5.39 1.23
C PRO A 54 11.51 5.35 2.76
N ASP A 55 12.02 4.28 3.40
CA ASP A 55 12.07 4.18 4.86
C ASP A 55 12.89 5.31 5.51
N GLY A 56 14.01 5.66 4.90
CA GLY A 56 14.86 6.76 5.35
C GLY A 56 14.14 8.11 5.28
N LEU A 57 13.35 8.33 4.23
CA LEU A 57 12.52 9.55 4.09
C LEU A 57 11.41 9.62 5.14
N SER A 58 10.75 8.49 5.45
CA SER A 58 9.69 8.46 6.46
C SER A 58 10.20 8.72 7.89
N ARG A 59 11.50 8.58 8.13
CA ARG A 59 12.14 8.79 9.43
C ARG A 59 12.78 10.17 9.57
N MET A 60 12.70 11.00 8.52
CA MET A 60 13.12 12.39 8.58
C MET A 60 12.10 13.20 9.42
N PRO A 61 12.53 13.96 10.44
CA PRO A 61 11.63 14.76 11.28
C PRO A 61 10.87 15.85 10.52
#